data_AF-A0A2E0SRW9-F1
#
_entry.id   AF-A0A2E0SRW9-F1
#
_cell.length_a   1.000
_cell.length_b   1.000
_cell.length_c   1.000
_cell.angle_alpha   90.00
_cell.angle_beta   90.00
_cell.angle_gamma   90.00
#
_symmetry.space_group_name_H-M   'P 1'
#
loop_
_entity.id
_entity.type
_entity.pdbx_description
1 polymer ?
#
loop_
_entity_poly.entity_id
_entity_poly.type
_entity_poly.pdbx_seq_one_letter_code
_entity_poly.pdbx_strand_id
1 'polypeptide(L)'
;MRRPAHRALTAAALLASFLAVAFPGAALATDEPVDQLMTYRGSLTLDSSDGFTFDVTAELTVDCSDPICTALVEIVDGDFVASPSSGQAVPIDDEIARAELPEFGDLCALRWIGAGSLTIAFDGDAAELTRTIAAGGPTPCPSGAQATAAAATLTGTLTLVTGATCLLTAECGVFATPTAIPTPTATAAAAAAAEPTVGELIPWPDTPSVLSTLMTTSEALSLDRVLRSAVGALILTLLIAFPAVLLDASATRVMERIEQRRLARRGERREPWQAPPLTVLGAGPALLGLVVAAVASAFVDPDFGFDPTGIRTTLAIFAAFVVTVALGWAVVATVMALAARGSRPRVEFRPLSLIIVVAGVVISRLTGFEPGVIFGLIAGIGFGAILSDRVRATSSFIGLGFLAIVGGASWIGYSAWSSAGSAAPEWYELLGWEALAGITIAAASALPIALLPVRGLLGADVWAWNRIAWLASYLLASAAFLLVLIPLPDSWDALPVDTGTWAIGYAAFLAASIVAWLVTRGVVRSTAQTGNRTTTE
;
A
#
# COMPACT_ATOMS: atom_id res chain seq x y z
N MET A 1 -39.70 11.32 28.17
CA MET A 1 -38.29 11.76 28.14
C MET A 1 -37.33 10.82 28.88
N ARG A 2 -37.43 9.48 28.75
CA ARG A 2 -36.38 8.55 29.23
C ARG A 2 -36.20 7.43 28.21
N ARG A 3 -34.94 6.99 28.05
CA ARG A 3 -34.38 5.94 27.17
C ARG A 3 -33.81 6.33 25.77
N PRO A 4 -32.93 7.35 25.65
CA PRO A 4 -32.02 7.43 24.49
C PRO A 4 -30.80 6.49 24.60
N ALA A 5 -30.37 6.11 25.81
CA ALA A 5 -29.15 5.32 26.01
C ALA A 5 -29.24 3.86 25.51
N HIS A 6 -30.40 3.20 25.64
CA HIS A 6 -30.55 1.79 25.24
C HIS A 6 -30.50 1.57 23.71
N ARG A 7 -30.84 2.59 22.90
CA ARG A 7 -30.81 2.48 21.43
C ARG A 7 -29.41 2.74 20.83
N ALA A 8 -28.58 3.51 21.52
CA ALA A 8 -27.18 3.71 21.11
C ALA A 8 -26.33 2.45 21.40
N LEU A 9 -26.59 1.78 22.53
CA LEU A 9 -25.98 0.49 22.87
C LEU A 9 -26.35 -0.62 21.87
N THR A 10 -27.55 -0.61 21.30
CA THR A 10 -27.94 -1.59 20.26
C THR A 10 -27.27 -1.33 18.91
N ALA A 11 -27.02 -0.08 18.55
CA ALA A 11 -26.25 0.24 17.35
C ALA A 11 -24.76 -0.12 17.50
N ALA A 12 -24.18 0.14 18.67
CA ALA A 12 -22.81 -0.27 18.99
C ALA A 12 -22.68 -1.80 19.10
N ALA A 13 -23.67 -2.48 19.67
CA ALA A 13 -23.72 -3.94 19.71
C ALA A 13 -23.90 -4.55 18.31
N LEU A 14 -24.70 -3.95 17.42
CA LEU A 14 -24.79 -4.39 16.02
C LEU A 14 -23.46 -4.20 15.28
N LEU A 15 -22.72 -3.10 15.55
CA LEU A 15 -21.40 -2.87 14.96
C LEU A 15 -20.34 -3.87 15.51
N ALA A 16 -20.40 -4.20 16.80
CA ALA A 16 -19.52 -5.19 17.43
C ALA A 16 -19.87 -6.63 17.01
N SER A 17 -21.15 -6.96 16.87
CA SER A 17 -21.61 -8.23 16.28
C SER A 17 -21.28 -8.31 14.79
N PHE A 18 -21.22 -7.18 14.08
CA PHE A 18 -20.78 -7.12 12.70
C PHE A 18 -19.28 -7.41 12.56
N LEU A 19 -18.45 -6.90 13.48
CA LEU A 19 -17.05 -7.30 13.61
C LEU A 19 -16.93 -8.80 13.94
N ALA A 20 -17.76 -9.34 14.82
CA ALA A 20 -17.72 -10.78 15.12
C ALA A 20 -18.17 -11.69 13.95
N VAL A 21 -18.98 -11.18 13.02
CA VAL A 21 -19.47 -11.93 11.84
C VAL A 21 -18.55 -11.76 10.62
N ALA A 22 -17.85 -10.63 10.49
CA ALA A 22 -16.82 -10.42 9.47
C ALA A 22 -15.53 -11.21 9.79
N PHE A 23 -15.33 -11.59 11.05
CA PHE A 23 -14.22 -12.41 11.53
C PHE A 23 -14.74 -13.70 12.20
N PRO A 24 -15.39 -14.62 11.47
CA PRO A 24 -15.82 -15.88 12.06
C PRO A 24 -14.55 -16.70 12.35
N GLY A 25 -14.24 -16.82 13.65
CA GLY A 25 -13.28 -17.73 14.25
C GLY A 25 -12.27 -18.39 13.30
N ALA A 26 -11.08 -17.80 13.21
CA ALA A 26 -9.88 -18.59 13.00
C ALA A 26 -9.85 -19.63 14.15
N ALA A 27 -10.28 -20.85 13.87
CA ALA A 27 -9.95 -21.98 14.71
C ALA A 27 -8.42 -22.03 14.74
N LEU A 28 -7.85 -21.68 15.90
CA LEU A 28 -6.45 -21.88 16.21
C LEU A 28 -6.17 -23.39 16.17
N ALA A 29 -5.91 -23.90 14.97
CA ALA A 29 -5.06 -25.06 14.82
C ALA A 29 -3.64 -24.56 15.05
N THR A 30 -3.19 -24.61 16.31
CA THR A 30 -1.78 -24.44 16.66
C THR A 30 -1.04 -25.72 16.30
N ASP A 31 -0.90 -25.97 15.01
CA ASP A 31 0.34 -26.51 14.47
C ASP A 31 0.91 -25.33 13.68
N GLU A 32 1.60 -24.41 14.38
CA GLU A 32 2.51 -23.52 13.64
C GLU A 32 3.46 -24.47 12.89
N PRO A 33 3.52 -24.42 11.55
CA PRO A 33 4.61 -25.08 10.86
C PRO A 33 5.86 -24.49 11.49
N VAL A 34 6.65 -25.35 12.16
CA VAL A 34 7.97 -24.97 12.67
C VAL A 34 8.65 -24.26 11.52
N ASP A 35 8.97 -22.97 11.66
CA ASP A 35 9.59 -22.18 10.59
C ASP A 35 10.79 -22.97 10.07
N GLN A 36 10.64 -23.57 8.87
CA GLN A 36 11.65 -24.43 8.25
C GLN A 36 12.70 -23.60 7.50
N LEU A 37 12.83 -22.33 7.89
CA LEU A 37 13.76 -21.38 7.32
C LEU A 37 14.99 -21.31 8.24
N MET A 38 16.14 -21.70 7.72
CA MET A 38 17.43 -21.53 8.40
C MET A 38 18.17 -20.35 7.77
N THR A 39 18.63 -19.42 8.59
CA THR A 39 19.39 -18.25 8.13
C THR A 39 20.81 -18.29 8.70
N TYR A 40 21.80 -18.33 7.82
CA TYR A 40 23.21 -18.26 8.15
C TYR A 40 23.76 -16.88 7.78
N ARG A 41 24.63 -16.30 8.61
CA ARG A 41 25.31 -15.04 8.30
C ARG A 41 26.79 -15.14 8.63
N GLY A 42 27.64 -14.51 7.82
CA GLY A 42 29.07 -14.47 8.03
C GLY A 42 29.79 -13.56 7.04
N SER A 43 31.12 -13.59 7.08
CA SER A 43 31.98 -12.84 6.16
C SER A 43 32.59 -13.77 5.13
N LEU A 44 32.57 -13.36 3.86
CA LEU A 44 33.28 -14.01 2.75
C LEU A 44 34.46 -13.13 2.36
N THR A 45 35.61 -13.75 2.11
CA THR A 45 36.77 -13.08 1.52
C THR A 45 36.77 -13.37 0.02
N LEU A 46 36.75 -12.32 -0.80
CA LEU A 46 36.95 -12.42 -2.24
C LEU A 46 38.44 -12.32 -2.53
N ASP A 47 39.02 -13.33 -3.18
CA ASP A 47 40.39 -13.34 -3.69
C ASP A 47 40.36 -13.31 -5.22
N SER A 48 40.83 -12.19 -5.80
CA SER A 48 40.91 -12.01 -7.24
C SER A 48 42.27 -12.45 -7.78
N SER A 49 42.32 -13.01 -8.98
CA SER A 49 43.57 -13.38 -9.65
C SER A 49 44.53 -12.21 -9.85
N ASP A 50 44.04 -10.97 -9.77
CA ASP A 50 44.83 -9.75 -9.87
C ASP A 50 45.46 -9.31 -8.52
N GLY A 51 45.28 -10.11 -7.46
CA GLY A 51 45.86 -9.89 -6.14
C GLY A 51 45.08 -8.94 -5.23
N PHE A 52 43.83 -8.64 -5.58
CA PHE A 52 42.93 -7.86 -4.74
C PHE A 52 42.12 -8.77 -3.81
N THR A 53 42.11 -8.43 -2.52
CA THR A 53 41.32 -9.10 -1.49
C THR A 53 40.40 -8.13 -0.78
N PHE A 54 39.12 -8.46 -0.64
CA PHE A 54 38.17 -7.70 0.18
C PHE A 54 37.16 -8.62 0.88
N ASP A 55 36.67 -8.19 2.04
CA ASP A 55 35.71 -8.92 2.84
C ASP A 55 34.30 -8.38 2.61
N VAL A 56 33.34 -9.27 2.36
CA VAL A 56 31.92 -8.95 2.17
C VAL A 56 31.08 -9.71 3.21
N THR A 57 29.93 -9.15 3.59
CA THR A 57 28.98 -9.87 4.44
C THR A 57 27.99 -10.65 3.56
N ALA A 58 27.68 -11.89 3.94
CA ALA A 58 26.71 -12.71 3.22
C ALA A 58 25.67 -13.29 4.18
N GLU A 59 24.47 -13.46 3.64
CA GLU A 59 23.33 -14.09 4.28
C GLU A 59 22.85 -15.24 3.40
N LEU A 60 22.75 -16.43 3.97
CA LEU A 60 22.27 -17.64 3.30
C LEU A 60 20.98 -18.07 3.97
N THR A 61 19.91 -18.13 3.20
CA THR A 61 18.61 -18.61 3.65
C THR A 61 18.35 -19.97 3.02
N VAL A 62 18.14 -20.99 3.83
CA VAL A 62 17.79 -22.34 3.39
C VAL A 62 16.33 -22.58 3.71
N ASP A 63 15.53 -22.84 2.68
CA ASP A 63 14.13 -23.20 2.80
C ASP A 63 13.98 -24.72 2.64
N CYS A 64 13.55 -25.37 3.71
CA CYS A 64 13.29 -26.81 3.75
C CYS A 64 11.80 -27.16 3.58
N SER A 65 10.93 -26.18 3.28
CA SER A 65 9.48 -26.39 3.14
C SER A 65 9.08 -27.25 1.95
N ASP A 66 9.94 -27.29 0.92
CA ASP A 66 9.79 -28.17 -0.25
C ASP A 66 10.52 -29.52 -0.05
N PRO A 67 10.08 -30.59 -0.75
CA PRO A 67 10.74 -31.91 -0.70
C PRO A 67 12.21 -31.88 -1.18
N ILE A 68 12.63 -30.78 -1.79
CA ILE A 68 14.01 -30.47 -2.14
C ILE A 68 14.36 -29.22 -1.35
N CYS A 69 15.29 -29.33 -0.40
CA CYS A 69 15.78 -28.15 0.31
C CYS A 69 16.43 -27.20 -0.70
N THR A 70 16.04 -25.93 -0.67
CA THR A 70 16.55 -24.91 -1.59
C THR A 70 17.36 -23.88 -0.81
N ALA A 71 18.56 -23.57 -1.30
CA ALA A 71 19.42 -22.55 -0.73
C ALA A 71 19.35 -21.26 -1.57
N LEU A 72 19.03 -20.14 -0.91
CA LEU A 72 19.08 -18.78 -1.44
C LEU A 72 20.24 -18.03 -0.80
N VAL A 73 21.23 -17.62 -1.60
CA VAL A 73 22.37 -16.82 -1.13
C VAL A 73 22.16 -15.36 -1.49
N GLU A 74 22.18 -14.48 -0.49
CA GLU A 74 22.16 -13.03 -0.66
C GLU A 74 23.49 -12.45 -0.16
N ILE A 75 24.21 -11.74 -1.04
CA ILE A 75 25.44 -11.05 -0.68
C ILE A 75 25.07 -9.61 -0.34
N VAL A 76 25.26 -9.21 0.92
CA VAL A 76 24.88 -7.90 1.45
C VAL A 76 26.15 -7.08 1.64
N ASP A 77 26.46 -6.24 0.65
CA ASP A 77 27.57 -5.28 0.76
C ASP A 77 27.16 -3.87 0.26
N GLY A 78 26.90 -2.96 1.20
CA GLY A 78 26.54 -1.56 0.90
C GLY A 78 25.35 -1.40 -0.07
N ASP A 79 25.46 -0.47 -1.02
CA ASP A 79 24.45 -0.15 -2.05
C ASP A 79 24.31 -1.24 -3.15
N PHE A 80 25.01 -2.38 -3.04
CA PHE A 80 25.02 -3.42 -4.06
C PHE A 80 24.47 -4.75 -3.52
N VAL A 81 23.19 -4.99 -3.79
CA VAL A 81 22.58 -6.31 -3.60
C VAL A 81 22.74 -7.10 -4.89
N ALA A 82 23.80 -7.90 -4.96
CA ALA A 82 23.85 -8.98 -5.94
C ALA A 82 23.22 -10.20 -5.32
N SER A 83 21.97 -10.49 -5.68
CA SER A 83 21.44 -11.84 -5.56
C SER A 83 21.96 -12.63 -6.77
N PRO A 84 22.99 -13.48 -6.65
CA PRO A 84 23.49 -14.29 -7.76
C PRO A 84 22.44 -15.28 -8.29
N SER A 85 21.27 -15.35 -7.66
CA SER A 85 20.20 -16.30 -7.93
C SER A 85 18.86 -15.73 -7.48
N SER A 86 18.39 -14.60 -8.03
CA SER A 86 16.99 -14.20 -7.84
C SER A 86 16.09 -15.27 -8.47
N GLY A 87 15.80 -16.35 -7.73
CA GLY A 87 14.95 -17.47 -8.11
C GLY A 87 15.63 -18.80 -8.50
N GLN A 88 16.97 -18.93 -8.50
CA GLN A 88 17.60 -20.24 -8.80
C GLN A 88 17.87 -21.03 -7.52
N ALA A 89 16.92 -21.88 -7.16
CA ALA A 89 17.05 -22.86 -6.09
C ALA A 89 18.22 -23.82 -6.35
N VAL A 90 19.19 -23.88 -5.42
CA VAL A 90 20.26 -24.88 -5.46
C VAL A 90 19.82 -26.10 -4.64
N PRO A 91 19.71 -27.29 -5.25
CA PRO A 91 19.40 -28.51 -4.50
C PRO A 91 20.58 -28.90 -3.60
N ILE A 92 20.27 -29.35 -2.39
CA ILE A 92 21.25 -29.86 -1.42
C ILE A 92 21.32 -31.39 -1.56
N ASP A 93 22.52 -31.94 -1.80
CA ASP A 93 22.77 -33.38 -1.90
C ASP A 93 23.86 -33.78 -0.89
N ASP A 94 23.56 -34.69 0.04
CA ASP A 94 24.50 -35.22 1.05
C ASP A 94 25.42 -34.15 1.69
N GLU A 95 24.81 -33.13 2.33
CA GLU A 95 25.48 -32.00 3.02
C GLU A 95 26.21 -30.98 2.12
N ILE A 96 26.18 -31.17 0.79
CA ILE A 96 26.81 -30.26 -0.16
C ILE A 96 25.81 -29.77 -1.22
N ALA A 97 25.61 -28.47 -1.30
CA ALA A 97 24.86 -27.84 -2.40
C ALA A 97 25.82 -27.41 -3.51
N ARG A 98 25.56 -27.79 -4.77
CA ARG A 98 26.36 -27.36 -5.93
C ARG A 98 25.49 -26.80 -7.04
N ALA A 99 25.87 -25.65 -7.57
CA ALA A 99 25.26 -25.06 -8.76
C ALA A 99 26.30 -24.46 -9.69
N GLU A 100 26.07 -24.62 -10.99
CA GLU A 100 26.69 -23.79 -12.02
C GLU A 100 25.82 -22.54 -12.21
N LEU A 101 26.42 -21.38 -12.00
CA LEU A 101 25.76 -20.08 -12.13
C LEU A 101 26.10 -19.51 -13.51
N PRO A 102 25.10 -19.05 -14.28
CA PRO A 102 25.34 -18.37 -15.54
C PRO A 102 26.00 -17.01 -15.32
N GLU A 103 26.62 -16.49 -16.37
CA GLU A 103 27.09 -15.10 -16.40
C GLU A 103 25.89 -14.15 -16.32
N PHE A 104 25.99 -13.13 -15.46
CA PHE A 104 24.91 -12.16 -15.24
C PHE A 104 25.43 -10.72 -15.25
N GLY A 105 24.69 -9.83 -15.91
CA GLY A 105 24.94 -8.39 -15.88
C GLY A 105 25.80 -7.85 -17.03
N ASP A 106 26.21 -6.58 -16.92
CA ASP A 106 26.96 -5.84 -17.95
C ASP A 106 28.31 -5.38 -17.40
N LEU A 107 29.38 -5.93 -18.00
CA LEU A 107 30.77 -5.63 -17.65
C LEU A 107 31.10 -4.14 -17.83
N CYS A 108 30.48 -3.48 -18.81
CA CYS A 108 30.68 -2.07 -19.10
C CYS A 108 29.94 -1.14 -18.13
N ALA A 109 28.91 -1.64 -17.45
CA ALA A 109 28.19 -0.91 -16.41
C ALA A 109 28.77 -1.15 -15.00
N LEU A 110 29.87 -1.91 -14.87
CA LEU A 110 30.45 -2.37 -13.60
C LEU A 110 29.43 -3.14 -12.72
N ARG A 111 28.43 -3.76 -13.35
CA ARG A 111 27.39 -4.58 -12.70
C ARG A 111 27.41 -5.96 -13.33
N TRP A 112 28.53 -6.65 -13.17
CA TRP A 112 28.78 -7.92 -13.83
C TRP A 112 29.27 -8.97 -12.85
N ILE A 113 28.77 -10.18 -13.02
CA ILE A 113 29.21 -11.35 -12.30
C ILE A 113 29.40 -12.48 -13.32
N GLY A 114 30.63 -12.97 -13.42
CA GLY A 114 30.98 -14.03 -14.35
C GLY A 114 30.28 -15.35 -14.04
N ALA A 115 30.17 -16.19 -15.07
CA ALA A 115 29.79 -17.58 -14.90
C ALA A 115 30.76 -18.27 -13.93
N GLY A 116 30.27 -19.26 -13.20
CA GLY A 116 31.13 -20.04 -12.31
C GLY A 116 30.36 -20.97 -11.41
N SER A 117 31.04 -21.62 -10.49
CA SER A 117 30.41 -22.62 -9.62
C SER A 117 30.24 -22.10 -8.20
N LEU A 118 29.11 -22.45 -7.58
CA LEU A 118 28.81 -22.24 -6.18
C LEU A 118 28.78 -23.60 -5.48
N THR A 119 29.55 -23.72 -4.40
CA THR A 119 29.55 -24.88 -3.50
C THR A 119 29.26 -24.38 -2.08
N ILE A 120 28.28 -25.01 -1.42
CA ILE A 120 27.95 -24.75 -0.02
C ILE A 120 28.07 -26.08 0.71
N ALA A 121 28.95 -26.17 1.70
CA ALA A 121 29.10 -27.33 2.56
C ALA A 121 28.55 -27.00 3.95
N PHE A 122 27.65 -27.82 4.48
CA PHE A 122 27.05 -27.64 5.80
C PHE A 122 27.74 -28.52 6.83
N ASP A 123 28.13 -27.95 7.97
CA ASP A 123 28.70 -28.66 9.13
C ASP A 123 28.02 -28.13 10.42
N GLY A 124 26.87 -28.73 10.76
CA GLY A 124 26.08 -28.33 11.92
C GLY A 124 25.59 -26.87 11.84
N ASP A 125 26.07 -26.03 12.76
CA ASP A 125 25.71 -24.61 12.83
C ASP A 125 26.57 -23.72 11.90
N ALA A 126 27.45 -24.31 11.11
CA ALA A 126 28.31 -23.61 10.16
C ALA A 126 28.01 -24.03 8.71
N ALA A 127 28.12 -23.09 7.78
CA ALA A 127 28.11 -23.34 6.35
C ALA A 127 29.37 -22.73 5.72
N GLU A 128 30.18 -23.55 5.05
CA GLU A 128 31.32 -23.09 4.27
C GLU A 128 30.87 -22.83 2.83
N LEU A 129 31.02 -21.58 2.38
CA LEU A 129 30.62 -21.16 1.05
C LEU A 129 31.87 -20.91 0.21
N THR A 130 31.95 -21.58 -0.93
CA THR A 130 32.97 -21.34 -1.96
C THR A 130 32.29 -21.02 -3.28
N ARG A 131 32.55 -19.83 -3.83
CA ARG A 131 32.10 -19.43 -5.16
C ARG A 131 33.30 -19.13 -6.05
N THR A 132 33.41 -19.82 -7.17
CA THR A 132 34.37 -19.49 -8.21
C THR A 132 33.68 -18.64 -9.27
N ILE A 133 34.38 -17.62 -9.79
CA ILE A 133 33.92 -16.74 -10.85
C ILE A 133 34.98 -16.80 -11.95
N ALA A 134 34.57 -17.20 -13.15
CA ALA A 134 35.43 -17.25 -14.32
C ALA A 134 35.81 -15.82 -14.78
N ALA A 135 37.01 -15.69 -15.33
CA ALA A 135 37.43 -14.43 -15.94
C ALA A 135 36.55 -14.08 -17.15
N GLY A 136 36.15 -12.82 -17.25
CA GLY A 136 35.45 -12.28 -18.41
C GLY A 136 36.45 -11.92 -19.51
N GLY A 137 36.16 -12.36 -20.74
CA GLY A 137 36.93 -11.94 -21.92
C GLY A 137 36.84 -10.42 -22.16
N PRO A 138 37.71 -9.86 -23.02
CA PRO A 138 37.66 -8.44 -23.36
C PRO A 138 36.36 -8.10 -24.10
N THR A 139 35.51 -7.30 -23.45
CA THR A 139 34.22 -6.84 -23.99
C THR A 139 34.34 -5.38 -24.41
N PRO A 140 34.03 -5.03 -25.68
CA PRO A 140 34.05 -3.64 -26.13
C PRO A 140 32.86 -2.87 -25.54
N CYS A 141 33.14 -1.75 -24.88
CA CYS A 141 32.13 -0.89 -24.29
C CYS A 141 31.69 0.23 -25.24
N PRO A 142 30.47 0.79 -25.08
CA PRO A 142 29.98 1.92 -25.89
C PRO A 142 30.91 3.15 -25.89
N SER A 143 31.72 3.31 -24.84
CA SER A 143 32.74 4.36 -24.70
C SER A 143 33.97 4.16 -25.61
N GLY A 144 34.09 3.02 -26.28
CA GLY A 144 35.27 2.60 -27.04
C GLY A 144 36.38 1.97 -26.19
N ALA A 145 36.20 1.87 -24.87
CA ALA A 145 37.09 1.12 -23.98
C ALA A 145 36.85 -0.39 -24.09
N GLN A 146 37.83 -1.20 -23.71
CA GLN A 146 37.65 -2.64 -23.48
C GLN A 146 37.59 -2.88 -21.96
N ALA A 147 36.56 -3.58 -21.51
CA ALA A 147 36.47 -4.05 -20.14
C ALA A 147 36.87 -5.53 -20.08
N THR A 148 37.58 -5.93 -19.04
CA THR A 148 37.95 -7.32 -18.74
C THR A 148 37.67 -7.57 -17.27
N ALA A 149 37.25 -8.79 -16.91
CA ALA A 149 37.14 -9.19 -15.51
C ALA A 149 38.15 -10.29 -15.20
N ALA A 150 38.84 -10.13 -14.08
CA ALA A 150 39.67 -11.16 -13.50
C ALA A 150 38.83 -12.32 -12.95
N ALA A 151 39.42 -13.51 -12.91
CA ALA A 151 38.82 -14.60 -12.16
C ALA A 151 38.85 -14.26 -10.67
N ALA A 152 37.85 -14.70 -9.94
CA ALA A 152 37.76 -14.46 -8.50
C ALA A 152 37.23 -15.70 -7.78
N THR A 153 37.67 -15.90 -6.55
CA THR A 153 37.13 -16.94 -5.66
C THR A 153 36.65 -16.27 -4.38
N LEU A 154 35.37 -16.43 -4.04
CA LEU A 154 34.85 -16.06 -2.72
C LEU A 154 34.85 -17.29 -1.83
N THR A 155 35.48 -17.18 -0.67
CA THR A 155 35.48 -18.23 0.35
C THR A 155 35.14 -17.63 1.71
N GLY A 156 34.29 -18.29 2.48
CA GLY A 156 34.09 -17.93 3.87
C GLY A 156 33.14 -18.86 4.60
N THR A 157 33.03 -18.63 5.90
CA THR A 157 32.20 -19.41 6.81
C THR A 157 31.04 -18.57 7.30
N LEU A 158 29.83 -19.11 7.17
CA LEU A 158 28.59 -18.53 7.67
C LEU A 158 28.17 -19.30 8.92
N THR A 159 27.64 -18.61 9.92
CA THR A 159 27.14 -19.21 11.16
C THR A 159 25.63 -19.08 11.24
N LEU A 160 24.94 -20.10 11.74
CA LEU A 160 23.49 -20.11 11.92
C LEU A 160 23.07 -19.00 12.90
N VAL A 161 22.15 -18.14 12.48
CA VAL A 161 21.62 -17.00 13.25
C VAL A 161 20.22 -17.33 13.75
N THR A 162 19.38 -17.88 12.88
CA THR A 162 17.97 -18.21 13.16
C THR A 162 17.56 -19.51 12.45
N GLY A 163 16.59 -20.21 13.04
CA GLY A 163 16.10 -21.51 12.56
C GLY A 163 16.49 -22.66 13.49
N ALA A 164 15.68 -23.72 13.51
CA ALA A 164 16.09 -24.97 14.13
C ALA A 164 16.99 -25.71 13.14
N THR A 165 18.09 -26.31 13.61
CA THR A 165 18.90 -27.22 12.79
C THR A 165 18.02 -28.38 12.36
N CYS A 166 17.51 -28.33 11.13
CA CYS A 166 16.95 -29.51 10.50
C CYS A 166 18.09 -30.52 10.43
N LEU A 167 17.91 -31.69 11.05
CA LEU A 167 18.81 -32.81 10.81
C LEU A 167 18.73 -33.10 9.31
N LEU A 168 19.75 -32.70 8.56
CA LEU A 168 20.04 -33.14 7.19
C LEU A 168 20.40 -34.63 7.22
N THR A 169 19.59 -35.45 7.87
CA THR A 169 19.71 -36.90 7.79
C THR A 169 19.28 -37.32 6.39
N ALA A 170 19.97 -38.32 5.84
CA ALA A 170 19.84 -38.88 4.48
C ALA A 170 18.44 -39.36 4.02
N GLU A 171 17.37 -38.93 4.70
CA GLU A 171 15.96 -39.16 4.36
C GLU A 171 15.36 -38.02 3.51
N CYS A 172 16.12 -36.99 3.13
CA CYS A 172 15.80 -36.15 1.97
C CYS A 172 15.92 -37.00 0.69
N GLY A 173 14.88 -37.79 0.44
CA GLY A 173 14.60 -38.60 -0.75
C GLY A 173 15.76 -38.88 -1.71
N VAL A 174 16.46 -40.01 -1.51
CA VAL A 174 17.30 -40.64 -2.53
C VAL A 174 16.45 -40.94 -3.76
N PHE A 175 16.48 -40.06 -4.76
CA PHE A 175 15.96 -40.35 -6.09
C PHE A 175 17.01 -41.13 -6.87
N ALA A 176 16.58 -42.25 -7.47
CA ALA A 176 17.41 -43.09 -8.29
C ALA A 176 18.09 -42.29 -9.42
N THR A 177 19.40 -42.48 -9.53
CA THR A 177 20.29 -42.04 -10.63
C THR A 177 19.55 -41.94 -11.97
N PRO A 178 19.47 -40.76 -12.62
CA PRO A 178 18.91 -40.67 -13.96
C PRO A 178 19.81 -41.45 -14.94
N THR A 179 19.19 -42.39 -15.65
CA THR A 179 19.82 -43.14 -16.73
C THR A 179 20.21 -42.17 -17.85
N ALA A 180 21.45 -42.26 -18.30
CA ALA A 180 22.04 -41.41 -19.33
C ALA A 180 21.13 -41.24 -20.55
N ILE A 181 20.72 -40.00 -20.81
CA ILE A 181 20.06 -39.60 -22.06
C ILE A 181 21.16 -39.49 -23.13
N PRO A 182 21.02 -40.16 -24.30
CA PRO A 182 22.05 -40.10 -25.33
C PRO A 182 22.15 -38.70 -25.95
N THR A 183 23.39 -38.25 -26.09
CA THR A 183 23.84 -37.02 -26.74
C THR A 183 23.27 -36.89 -28.17
N PRO A 184 22.49 -35.85 -28.49
CA PRO A 184 22.21 -35.52 -29.88
C PRO A 184 23.42 -34.80 -30.51
N THR A 185 23.93 -35.42 -31.57
CA THR A 185 24.94 -34.88 -32.49
C THR A 185 24.49 -33.54 -33.08
N ALA A 186 25.25 -32.48 -32.83
CA ALA A 186 25.04 -31.16 -33.40
C ALA A 186 25.34 -31.16 -34.90
N THR A 187 24.32 -30.91 -35.72
CA THR A 187 24.48 -30.47 -37.11
C THR A 187 24.45 -28.95 -37.13
N ALA A 188 25.55 -28.36 -37.58
CA ALA A 188 25.68 -26.93 -37.80
C ALA A 188 24.74 -26.45 -38.92
N ALA A 189 23.90 -25.48 -38.62
CA ALA A 189 23.25 -24.62 -39.61
C ALA A 189 23.28 -23.18 -39.10
N ALA A 190 24.20 -22.41 -39.68
CA ALA A 190 24.28 -20.97 -39.54
C ALA A 190 23.01 -20.31 -40.08
N ALA A 191 22.30 -19.61 -39.20
CA ALA A 191 21.36 -18.56 -39.56
C ALA A 191 21.71 -17.36 -38.69
N ALA A 192 22.20 -16.30 -39.35
CA ALA A 192 22.46 -15.02 -38.74
C ALA A 192 21.16 -14.47 -38.13
N ALA A 193 21.03 -14.61 -36.80
CA ALA A 193 20.05 -13.86 -36.02
C ALA A 193 20.68 -12.49 -35.76
N ALA A 194 20.12 -11.46 -36.39
CA ALA A 194 20.41 -10.08 -36.06
C ALA A 194 20.19 -9.86 -34.55
N GLU A 195 21.18 -9.28 -33.90
CA GLU A 195 21.09 -8.82 -32.52
C GLU A 195 19.87 -7.90 -32.38
N PRO A 196 18.94 -8.16 -31.44
CA PRO A 196 18.00 -7.12 -31.06
C PRO A 196 18.81 -6.02 -30.37
N THR A 197 18.92 -4.88 -31.05
CA THR A 197 19.11 -3.57 -30.40
C THR A 197 18.37 -3.55 -29.07
N VAL A 198 19.01 -3.02 -28.02
CA VAL A 198 18.43 -2.70 -26.71
C VAL A 198 17.22 -1.78 -26.91
N GLY A 199 16.12 -2.38 -27.29
CA GLY A 199 14.78 -1.86 -27.14
C GLY A 199 14.37 -2.26 -25.75
N GLU A 200 14.11 -1.25 -24.93
CA GLU A 200 13.13 -1.28 -23.83
C GLU A 200 12.23 -2.53 -23.96
N LEU A 201 12.56 -3.57 -23.19
CA LEU A 201 11.81 -4.82 -23.17
C LEU A 201 10.38 -4.44 -22.83
N ILE A 202 9.49 -4.54 -23.83
CA ILE A 202 8.06 -4.32 -23.64
C ILE A 202 7.65 -5.22 -22.47
N PRO A 203 7.19 -4.65 -21.33
CA PRO A 203 6.77 -5.46 -20.20
C PRO A 203 5.77 -6.49 -20.68
N TRP A 204 6.01 -7.76 -20.35
CA TRP A 204 5.08 -8.81 -20.72
C TRP A 204 3.73 -8.52 -20.06
N PRO A 205 2.60 -8.80 -20.74
CA PRO A 205 1.26 -8.53 -20.22
C PRO A 205 0.95 -9.21 -18.89
N ASP A 206 1.78 -10.16 -18.47
CA ASP A 206 1.64 -10.95 -17.25
C ASP A 206 2.58 -10.48 -16.12
N THR A 207 3.25 -9.33 -16.29
CA THR A 207 4.07 -8.74 -15.22
C THR A 207 3.14 -8.20 -14.12
N PRO A 208 3.30 -8.60 -12.85
CA PRO A 208 2.46 -8.11 -11.75
C PRO A 208 2.70 -6.62 -11.48
N SER A 209 1.66 -5.89 -11.05
CA SER A 209 1.80 -4.49 -10.61
C SER A 209 1.93 -4.40 -9.08
N VAL A 210 2.15 -3.19 -8.57
CA VAL A 210 2.13 -2.90 -7.13
C VAL A 210 0.82 -3.39 -6.46
N LEU A 211 -0.31 -3.32 -7.17
CA LEU A 211 -1.60 -3.80 -6.65
C LEU A 211 -1.66 -5.32 -6.49
N SER A 212 -0.85 -6.08 -7.24
CA SER A 212 -0.77 -7.54 -7.11
C SER A 212 -0.06 -7.99 -5.85
N THR A 213 0.74 -7.12 -5.21
CA THR A 213 1.57 -7.42 -4.03
C THR A 213 0.88 -7.17 -2.68
N LEU A 214 -0.43 -6.90 -2.69
CA LEU A 214 -1.18 -6.65 -1.45
C LEU A 214 -1.06 -7.85 -0.49
N MET A 215 -0.76 -7.59 0.77
CA MET A 215 -0.64 -8.67 1.75
C MET A 215 -1.97 -9.43 1.94
N THR A 216 -1.89 -10.75 2.09
CA THR A 216 -3.08 -11.58 2.37
C THR A 216 -3.60 -11.35 3.79
N THR A 217 -4.88 -11.65 4.03
CA THR A 217 -5.51 -11.49 5.35
C THR A 217 -4.89 -12.38 6.42
N SER A 218 -4.43 -13.59 6.07
CA SER A 218 -3.78 -14.52 7.01
C SER A 218 -2.48 -13.95 7.56
N GLU A 219 -1.67 -13.33 6.71
CA GLU A 219 -0.39 -12.77 7.13
C GLU A 219 -0.57 -11.41 7.85
N ALA A 220 -1.54 -10.61 7.40
CA ALA A 220 -1.80 -9.30 7.97
C ALA A 220 -2.42 -9.36 9.38
N LEU A 221 -3.23 -10.38 9.69
CA LEU A 221 -3.95 -10.51 10.96
C LEU A 221 -3.12 -11.09 12.12
N SER A 222 -1.79 -11.11 12.01
CA SER A 222 -0.91 -11.44 13.14
C SER A 222 -1.08 -10.45 14.30
N LEU A 223 -1.02 -10.95 15.53
CA LEU A 223 -1.28 -10.16 16.75
C LEU A 223 -0.36 -8.93 16.85
N ASP A 224 0.91 -9.08 16.50
CA ASP A 224 1.89 -7.98 16.51
C ASP A 224 1.50 -6.87 15.52
N ARG A 225 1.10 -7.21 14.29
CA ARG A 225 0.66 -6.22 13.28
C ARG A 225 -0.63 -5.53 13.68
N VAL A 226 -1.60 -6.27 14.23
CA VAL A 226 -2.84 -5.69 14.75
C VAL A 226 -2.55 -4.72 15.90
N LEU A 227 -1.61 -5.05 16.80
CA LEU A 227 -1.23 -4.17 17.89
C LEU A 227 -0.51 -2.91 17.37
N ARG A 228 0.46 -3.06 16.46
CA ARG A 228 1.20 -1.94 15.86
C ARG A 228 0.28 -1.01 15.07
N SER A 229 -0.65 -1.54 14.27
CA SER A 229 -1.65 -0.75 13.56
C SER A 229 -2.60 -0.03 14.50
N ALA A 230 -3.00 -0.63 15.63
CA ALA A 230 -3.82 0.04 16.64
C ALA A 230 -3.07 1.21 17.32
N VAL A 231 -1.79 1.03 17.66
CA VAL A 231 -0.94 2.10 18.20
C VAL A 231 -0.74 3.21 17.16
N GLY A 232 -0.41 2.84 15.93
CA GLY A 232 -0.28 3.78 14.82
C GLY A 232 -1.59 4.55 14.57
N ALA A 233 -2.74 3.90 14.70
CA ALA A 233 -4.05 4.53 14.52
C ALA A 233 -4.31 5.59 15.59
N LEU A 234 -3.91 5.33 16.84
CA LEU A 234 -3.97 6.31 17.92
C LEU A 234 -3.08 7.52 17.63
N ILE A 235 -1.85 7.28 17.17
CA ILE A 235 -0.89 8.33 16.80
C ILE A 235 -1.44 9.16 15.63
N LEU A 236 -1.91 8.51 14.57
CA LEU A 236 -2.49 9.15 13.38
C LEU A 236 -3.72 9.99 13.75
N THR A 237 -4.59 9.47 14.61
CA THR A 237 -5.75 10.21 15.13
C THR A 237 -5.32 11.47 15.87
N LEU A 238 -4.29 11.39 16.71
CA LEU A 238 -3.77 12.52 17.45
C LEU A 238 -3.09 13.56 16.55
N LEU A 239 -2.34 13.12 15.53
CA LEU A 239 -1.55 13.99 14.65
C LEU A 239 -2.33 14.56 13.47
N ILE A 240 -3.39 13.90 13.00
CA ILE A 240 -4.15 14.32 11.83
C ILE A 240 -5.56 14.76 12.22
N ALA A 241 -6.34 13.89 12.87
CA ALA A 241 -7.75 14.15 13.16
C ALA A 241 -7.93 15.34 14.11
N PHE A 242 -7.13 15.38 15.17
CA PHE A 242 -7.21 16.46 16.16
C PHE A 242 -6.90 17.85 15.58
N PRO A 243 -5.77 18.07 14.87
CA PRO A 243 -5.55 19.36 14.22
C PRO A 243 -6.57 19.68 13.13
N ALA A 244 -7.10 18.69 12.40
CA ALA A 244 -8.19 18.91 11.45
C ALA A 244 -9.45 19.50 12.13
N VAL A 245 -9.84 19.00 13.31
CA VAL A 245 -10.93 19.58 14.11
C VAL A 245 -10.65 21.04 14.46
N LEU A 246 -9.42 21.36 14.88
CA LEU A 246 -9.03 22.70 15.27
C LEU A 246 -9.04 23.66 14.08
N LEU A 247 -8.54 23.22 12.93
CA LEU A 247 -8.52 23.97 11.69
C LEU A 247 -9.92 24.22 11.16
N ASP A 248 -10.80 23.21 11.07
CA ASP A 248 -12.19 23.39 10.63
C ASP A 248 -12.94 24.40 11.52
N ALA A 249 -12.79 24.28 12.84
CA ALA A 249 -13.38 25.21 13.80
C ALA A 249 -12.84 26.64 13.63
N SER A 250 -11.57 26.81 13.25
CA SER A 250 -10.96 28.11 13.00
C SER A 250 -11.39 28.70 11.64
N ALA A 251 -11.40 27.87 10.59
CA ALA A 251 -11.73 28.24 9.22
C ALA A 251 -13.19 28.64 9.09
N THR A 252 -14.11 27.86 9.68
CA THR A 252 -15.54 28.18 9.71
C THR A 252 -15.78 29.55 10.34
N ARG A 253 -15.11 29.88 11.46
CA ARG A 253 -15.25 31.20 12.10
C ARG A 253 -14.73 32.34 11.22
N VAL A 254 -13.59 32.13 10.55
CA VAL A 254 -13.02 33.15 9.65
C VAL A 254 -13.94 33.37 8.46
N MET A 255 -14.44 32.30 7.83
CA MET A 255 -15.38 32.38 6.72
C MET A 255 -16.70 33.04 7.12
N GLU A 256 -17.28 32.67 8.26
CA GLU A 256 -18.49 33.33 8.79
C GLU A 256 -18.29 34.83 8.98
N ARG A 257 -17.13 35.26 9.50
CA ARG A 257 -16.81 36.69 9.64
C ARG A 257 -16.63 37.38 8.30
N ILE A 258 -15.92 36.76 7.35
CA ILE A 258 -15.72 37.32 6.00
C ILE A 258 -17.08 37.49 5.32
N GLU A 259 -17.95 36.48 5.39
CA GLU A 259 -19.30 36.54 4.87
C GLU A 259 -20.15 37.60 5.57
N GLN A 260 -20.16 37.64 6.91
CA GLN A 260 -20.88 38.67 7.66
C GLN A 260 -20.43 40.08 7.29
N ARG A 261 -19.12 40.30 7.11
CA ARG A 261 -18.57 41.59 6.63
C ARG A 261 -18.96 41.89 5.20
N ARG A 262 -18.95 40.89 4.30
CA ARG A 262 -19.39 41.05 2.90
C ARG A 262 -20.87 41.40 2.83
N LEU A 263 -21.73 40.72 3.59
CA LEU A 263 -23.17 40.97 3.65
C LEU A 263 -23.48 42.33 4.27
N ALA A 264 -22.82 42.69 5.38
CA ALA A 264 -22.96 44.02 5.99
C ALA A 264 -22.59 45.15 5.02
N ARG A 265 -21.56 44.94 4.18
CA ARG A 265 -21.17 45.90 3.13
C ARG A 265 -22.17 45.96 1.97
N ARG A 266 -22.88 44.87 1.67
CA ARG A 266 -23.87 44.82 0.60
C ARG A 266 -25.26 45.31 1.02
N GLY A 267 -25.50 45.53 2.32
CA GLY A 267 -26.82 45.90 2.84
C GLY A 267 -27.87 44.78 2.71
N GLU A 268 -27.47 43.59 2.27
CA GLU A 268 -28.34 42.45 2.09
C GLU A 268 -28.61 41.77 3.43
N ARG A 269 -29.86 41.84 3.92
CA ARG A 269 -30.31 40.99 5.00
C ARG A 269 -30.32 39.55 4.50
N ARG A 270 -29.53 38.72 5.15
CA ARG A 270 -29.35 37.30 4.85
C ARG A 270 -30.70 36.57 4.94
N GLU A 271 -31.20 36.03 3.83
CA GLU A 271 -31.96 34.78 3.94
C GLU A 271 -30.97 33.67 4.29
N PRO A 272 -31.31 32.79 5.25
CA PRO A 272 -30.38 31.79 5.76
C PRO A 272 -29.97 30.81 4.66
N TRP A 273 -28.80 31.04 4.08
CA TRP A 273 -27.93 30.05 3.45
C TRP A 273 -28.64 29.07 2.51
N GLN A 274 -29.30 29.59 1.47
CA GLN A 274 -29.48 28.81 0.26
C GLN A 274 -28.11 28.77 -0.43
N ALA A 275 -27.38 27.67 -0.26
CA ALA A 275 -26.22 27.41 -1.10
C ALA A 275 -26.65 27.57 -2.56
N PRO A 276 -25.87 28.26 -3.42
CA PRO A 276 -26.23 28.38 -4.83
C PRO A 276 -26.53 26.98 -5.36
N PRO A 277 -27.64 26.77 -6.09
CA PRO A 277 -28.00 25.46 -6.60
C PRO A 277 -26.89 25.06 -7.57
N LEU A 278 -25.94 24.24 -7.09
CA LEU A 278 -24.94 23.65 -7.95
C LEU A 278 -25.71 22.75 -8.90
N THR A 279 -25.50 22.99 -10.18
CA THR A 279 -26.19 22.30 -11.25
C THR A 279 -25.91 20.80 -11.08
N VAL A 280 -26.98 20.02 -10.94
CA VAL A 280 -26.88 18.55 -10.93
C VAL A 280 -26.40 18.14 -12.31
N LEU A 281 -25.11 17.87 -12.45
CA LEU A 281 -24.62 17.21 -13.65
C LEU A 281 -25.19 15.78 -13.64
N GLY A 282 -25.80 15.37 -14.75
CA GLY A 282 -26.40 14.04 -14.88
C GLY A 282 -25.38 12.91 -14.74
N ALA A 283 -25.84 11.66 -14.87
CA ALA A 283 -24.96 10.48 -14.76
C ALA A 283 -23.76 10.51 -15.73
N GLY A 284 -23.92 11.14 -16.90
CA GLY A 284 -22.87 11.24 -17.93
C GLY A 284 -21.58 11.93 -17.44
N PRO A 285 -21.63 13.20 -16.99
CA PRO A 285 -20.43 13.86 -16.48
C PRO A 285 -19.84 13.22 -15.23
N ALA A 286 -20.66 12.58 -14.37
CA ALA A 286 -20.15 11.83 -13.23
C ALA A 286 -19.32 10.62 -13.69
N LEU A 287 -19.82 9.88 -14.68
CA LEU A 287 -19.08 8.77 -15.31
C LEU A 287 -17.80 9.25 -15.98
N LEU A 288 -17.86 10.37 -16.73
CA LEU A 288 -16.67 10.98 -17.33
C LEU A 288 -15.64 11.36 -16.26
N GLY A 289 -16.10 12.00 -15.16
CA GLY A 289 -15.24 12.33 -14.04
C GLY A 289 -14.58 11.11 -13.40
N LEU A 290 -15.28 9.98 -13.32
CA LEU A 290 -14.76 8.72 -12.82
C LEU A 290 -13.69 8.12 -13.74
N VAL A 291 -13.93 8.15 -15.06
CA VAL A 291 -12.95 7.71 -16.06
C VAL A 291 -11.69 8.57 -15.99
N VAL A 292 -11.84 9.91 -15.92
CA VAL A 292 -10.68 10.81 -15.81
C VAL A 292 -9.93 10.61 -14.49
N ALA A 293 -10.64 10.38 -13.38
CA ALA A 293 -10.02 10.08 -12.10
C ALA A 293 -9.24 8.76 -12.13
N ALA A 294 -9.79 7.71 -12.75
CA ALA A 294 -9.14 6.43 -12.91
C ALA A 294 -7.87 6.53 -13.76
N VAL A 295 -7.96 7.19 -14.92
CA VAL A 295 -6.80 7.43 -15.79
C VAL A 295 -5.74 8.26 -15.07
N ALA A 296 -6.13 9.36 -14.41
CA ALA A 296 -5.20 10.18 -13.64
C ALA A 296 -4.54 9.39 -12.50
N SER A 297 -5.28 8.51 -11.82
CA SER A 297 -4.74 7.69 -10.74
C SER A 297 -3.82 6.58 -11.24
N ALA A 298 -3.98 6.10 -12.48
CA ALA A 298 -3.06 5.14 -13.08
C ALA A 298 -1.66 5.74 -13.30
N PHE A 299 -1.56 7.04 -13.57
CA PHE A 299 -0.26 7.77 -13.65
C PHE A 299 0.49 7.88 -12.31
N VAL A 300 -0.07 7.36 -11.21
CA VAL A 300 0.67 7.27 -9.95
C VAL A 300 1.76 6.21 -10.04
N ASP A 301 1.48 5.11 -10.74
CA ASP A 301 2.45 4.06 -11.01
C ASP A 301 3.57 4.63 -11.89
N PRO A 302 4.84 4.59 -11.45
CA PRO A 302 5.95 5.12 -12.22
C PRO A 302 6.17 4.41 -13.55
N ASP A 303 5.78 3.14 -13.62
CA ASP A 303 5.91 2.27 -14.77
C ASP A 303 4.67 2.32 -15.68
N PHE A 304 3.73 3.22 -15.38
CA PHE A 304 2.56 3.42 -16.21
C PHE A 304 2.93 3.81 -17.65
N GLY A 305 2.70 2.88 -18.58
CA GLY A 305 2.78 3.10 -20.02
C GLY A 305 1.46 2.81 -20.75
N PHE A 306 1.45 3.06 -22.05
CA PHE A 306 0.36 2.63 -22.95
C PHE A 306 0.56 1.18 -23.42
N ASP A 307 0.97 0.32 -22.51
CA ASP A 307 1.21 -1.11 -22.69
C ASP A 307 0.06 -1.93 -22.06
N PRO A 308 0.01 -3.26 -22.28
CA PRO A 308 -1.03 -4.11 -21.72
C PRO A 308 -1.14 -4.07 -20.19
N THR A 309 -0.03 -3.89 -19.47
CA THR A 309 0.03 -3.78 -18.01
C THR A 309 -0.57 -2.45 -17.55
N GLY A 310 -0.21 -1.34 -18.20
CA GLY A 310 -0.81 -0.03 -17.92
C GLY A 310 -2.33 -0.01 -18.16
N ILE A 311 -2.80 -0.65 -19.25
CA ILE A 311 -4.24 -0.81 -19.53
C ILE A 311 -4.92 -1.64 -18.43
N ARG A 312 -4.33 -2.78 -18.04
CA ARG A 312 -4.85 -3.67 -17.00
C ARG A 312 -5.00 -2.94 -15.66
N THR A 313 -3.94 -2.26 -15.22
CA THR A 313 -3.91 -1.50 -13.97
C THR A 313 -4.93 -0.36 -14.00
N THR A 314 -5.07 0.35 -15.14
CA THR A 314 -6.11 1.38 -15.30
C THR A 314 -7.52 0.80 -15.17
N LEU A 315 -7.77 -0.37 -15.75
CA LEU A 315 -9.06 -1.06 -15.66
C LEU A 315 -9.35 -1.53 -14.22
N ALA A 316 -8.35 -2.05 -13.52
CA ALA A 316 -8.44 -2.41 -12.11
C ALA A 316 -8.79 -1.20 -11.22
N ILE A 317 -8.07 -0.08 -11.39
CA ILE A 317 -8.33 1.17 -10.67
C ILE A 317 -9.72 1.72 -11.03
N PHE A 318 -10.11 1.68 -12.30
CA PHE A 318 -11.45 2.08 -12.73
C PHE A 318 -12.54 1.23 -12.07
N ALA A 319 -12.36 -0.09 -12.01
CA ALA A 319 -13.28 -0.99 -11.31
C ALA A 319 -13.37 -0.63 -9.82
N ALA A 320 -12.25 -0.33 -9.17
CA ALA A 320 -12.21 0.13 -7.78
C ALA A 320 -13.01 1.42 -7.57
N PHE A 321 -12.88 2.40 -8.46
CA PHE A 321 -13.66 3.63 -8.44
C PHE A 321 -15.16 3.40 -8.66
N VAL A 322 -15.54 2.55 -9.62
CA VAL A 322 -16.95 2.22 -9.87
C VAL A 322 -17.57 1.58 -8.63
N VAL A 323 -16.88 0.62 -8.02
CA VAL A 323 -17.37 -0.11 -6.85
C VAL A 323 -17.41 0.77 -5.61
N THR A 324 -16.37 1.54 -5.32
CA THR A 324 -16.33 2.33 -4.08
C THR A 324 -17.14 3.63 -4.16
N VAL A 325 -17.13 4.32 -5.31
CA VAL A 325 -17.79 5.61 -5.49
C VAL A 325 -19.18 5.45 -6.07
N ALA A 326 -19.30 4.92 -7.29
CA ALA A 326 -20.58 4.91 -8.00
C ALA A 326 -21.60 3.97 -7.33
N LEU A 327 -21.18 2.75 -6.98
CA LEU A 327 -22.05 1.81 -6.25
C LEU A 327 -22.30 2.30 -4.82
N GLY A 328 -21.32 2.90 -4.14
CA GLY A 328 -21.52 3.53 -2.84
C GLY A 328 -22.60 4.61 -2.86
N TRP A 329 -22.60 5.46 -3.88
CA TRP A 329 -23.64 6.47 -4.09
C TRP A 329 -25.01 5.82 -4.32
N ALA A 330 -25.07 4.81 -5.18
CA ALA A 330 -26.32 4.10 -5.48
C ALA A 330 -26.89 3.43 -4.23
N VAL A 331 -26.05 2.78 -3.42
CA VAL A 331 -26.46 2.12 -2.17
C VAL A 331 -26.98 3.14 -1.17
N VAL A 332 -26.23 4.21 -0.88
CA VAL A 332 -26.70 5.22 0.10
C VAL A 332 -27.98 5.89 -0.40
N ALA A 333 -28.05 6.28 -1.68
CA ALA A 333 -29.26 6.89 -2.24
C ALA A 333 -30.47 5.97 -2.16
N THR A 334 -30.30 4.68 -2.48
CA THR A 334 -31.37 3.68 -2.44
C THR A 334 -31.84 3.43 -1.01
N VAL A 335 -30.91 3.18 -0.08
CA VAL A 335 -31.25 2.95 1.34
C VAL A 335 -31.93 4.18 1.94
N MET A 336 -31.47 5.39 1.61
CA MET A 336 -32.09 6.62 2.08
C MET A 336 -33.46 6.90 1.46
N ALA A 337 -33.66 6.59 0.18
CA ALA A 337 -34.96 6.69 -0.47
C ALA A 337 -35.99 5.72 0.16
N LEU A 338 -35.54 4.53 0.55
CA LEU A 338 -36.37 3.55 1.24
C LEU A 338 -36.67 3.94 2.69
N ALA A 339 -35.68 4.46 3.42
CA ALA A 339 -35.79 4.79 4.84
C ALA A 339 -36.53 6.13 5.09
N ALA A 340 -36.37 7.11 4.21
CA ALA A 340 -36.89 8.47 4.38
C ALA A 340 -37.81 8.85 3.21
N ARG A 341 -38.95 8.17 3.10
CA ARG A 341 -40.00 8.44 2.09
C ARG A 341 -40.36 9.93 2.07
N GLY A 342 -39.92 10.65 1.04
CA GLY A 342 -40.15 12.09 0.85
C GLY A 342 -38.89 12.93 0.68
N SER A 343 -37.72 12.42 1.07
CA SER A 343 -36.44 13.07 0.73
C SER A 343 -35.96 12.55 -0.63
N ARG A 344 -35.71 13.46 -1.57
CA ARG A 344 -35.07 13.12 -2.84
C ARG A 344 -33.56 13.28 -2.66
N PRO A 345 -32.78 12.21 -2.43
CA PRO A 345 -31.34 12.32 -2.36
C PRO A 345 -30.83 12.88 -3.68
N ARG A 346 -30.05 13.97 -3.61
CA ARG A 346 -29.32 14.50 -4.76
C ARG A 346 -27.85 14.17 -4.57
N VAL A 347 -27.30 13.47 -5.54
CA VAL A 347 -25.88 13.20 -5.65
C VAL A 347 -25.31 14.23 -6.62
N GLU A 348 -24.33 14.99 -6.17
CA GLU A 348 -23.71 16.04 -6.97
C GLU A 348 -22.23 15.73 -7.17
N PHE A 349 -21.81 15.62 -8.43
CA PHE A 349 -20.41 15.54 -8.77
C PHE A 349 -19.74 16.91 -8.59
N ARG A 350 -18.65 16.96 -7.82
CA ARG A 350 -17.89 18.18 -7.57
C ARG A 350 -16.60 18.17 -8.40
N PRO A 351 -16.53 18.89 -9.53
CA PRO A 351 -15.33 18.86 -10.39
C PRO A 351 -14.05 19.31 -9.67
N LEU A 352 -14.17 20.10 -8.59
CA LEU A 352 -13.04 20.47 -7.75
C LEU A 352 -12.34 19.26 -7.12
N SER A 353 -13.05 18.16 -6.83
CA SER A 353 -12.40 16.94 -6.33
C SER A 353 -11.48 16.33 -7.36
N LEU A 354 -11.82 16.40 -8.65
CA LEU A 354 -10.95 15.92 -9.73
C LEU A 354 -9.64 16.69 -9.80
N ILE A 355 -9.67 18.00 -9.55
CA ILE A 355 -8.46 18.83 -9.50
C ILE A 355 -7.55 18.37 -8.35
N ILE A 356 -8.13 18.01 -7.20
CA ILE A 356 -7.38 17.51 -6.05
C ILE A 356 -6.72 16.15 -6.39
N VAL A 357 -7.44 15.26 -7.07
CA VAL A 357 -6.89 13.98 -7.55
C VAL A 357 -5.70 14.20 -8.47
N VAL A 358 -5.86 15.03 -9.51
CA VAL A 358 -4.78 15.35 -10.46
C VAL A 358 -3.59 15.99 -9.76
N ALA A 359 -3.82 16.93 -8.82
CA ALA A 359 -2.76 17.53 -8.03
C ALA A 359 -2.03 16.51 -7.15
N GLY A 360 -2.77 15.55 -6.55
CA GLY A 360 -2.20 14.46 -5.78
C GLY A 360 -1.26 13.59 -6.62
N VAL A 361 -1.67 13.24 -7.84
CA VAL A 361 -0.84 12.51 -8.82
C VAL A 361 0.42 13.29 -9.18
N VAL A 362 0.28 14.59 -9.49
CA VAL A 362 1.43 15.45 -9.84
C VAL A 362 2.42 15.54 -8.67
N ILE A 363 1.93 15.77 -7.44
CA ILE A 363 2.79 15.83 -6.25
C ILE A 363 3.48 14.49 -6.03
N SER A 364 2.74 13.38 -6.17
CA SER A 364 3.28 12.03 -6.06
C SER A 364 4.45 11.82 -7.03
N ARG A 365 4.25 12.12 -8.32
CA ARG A 365 5.31 12.02 -9.34
C ARG A 365 6.49 12.95 -9.11
N LEU A 366 6.25 14.17 -8.62
CA LEU A 366 7.33 15.13 -8.35
C LEU A 366 8.16 14.79 -7.12
N THR A 367 7.57 14.10 -6.14
CA THR A 367 8.22 13.78 -4.87
C THR A 367 8.81 12.37 -4.84
N GLY A 368 8.44 11.51 -5.81
CA GLY A 368 8.72 10.07 -5.75
C GLY A 368 7.97 9.38 -4.62
N PHE A 369 7.14 10.11 -3.87
CA PHE A 369 6.24 9.52 -2.89
C PHE A 369 5.08 8.95 -3.70
N GLU A 370 4.69 7.71 -3.43
CA GLU A 370 3.58 7.03 -4.12
C GLU A 370 2.24 7.08 -3.34
N PRO A 371 1.87 8.18 -2.64
CA PRO A 371 0.61 8.18 -1.91
C PRO A 371 -0.57 8.48 -2.86
N GLY A 372 -0.31 8.63 -4.17
CA GLY A 372 -1.33 8.92 -5.16
C GLY A 372 -2.40 7.84 -5.22
N VAL A 373 -2.04 6.57 -4.99
CA VAL A 373 -3.00 5.45 -4.87
C VAL A 373 -3.92 5.66 -3.66
N ILE A 374 -3.39 6.24 -2.59
CA ILE A 374 -4.07 6.49 -1.32
C ILE A 374 -4.97 7.73 -1.38
N PHE A 375 -4.55 8.79 -2.10
CA PHE A 375 -5.25 10.07 -2.13
C PHE A 375 -6.14 10.29 -3.37
N GLY A 376 -5.86 9.62 -4.49
CA GLY A 376 -6.61 9.78 -5.74
C GLY A 376 -8.06 9.31 -5.65
N LEU A 377 -8.38 8.47 -4.66
CA LEU A 377 -9.66 7.79 -4.55
C LEU A 377 -10.71 8.50 -3.69
N ILE A 378 -10.44 9.75 -3.30
CA ILE A 378 -11.30 10.55 -2.42
C ILE A 378 -12.26 11.39 -3.28
N ALA A 379 -13.20 10.73 -3.98
CA ALA A 379 -14.35 11.41 -4.54
C ALA A 379 -15.41 11.58 -3.44
N GLY A 380 -15.38 12.73 -2.76
CA GLY A 380 -16.25 13.02 -1.60
C GLY A 380 -17.75 12.95 -1.92
N ILE A 381 -18.51 12.28 -1.04
CA ILE A 381 -19.98 12.19 -1.09
C ILE A 381 -20.57 13.30 -0.22
N GLY A 382 -21.22 14.30 -0.82
CA GLY A 382 -21.94 15.35 -0.09
C GLY A 382 -23.45 15.21 -0.25
N PHE A 383 -24.18 14.95 0.84
CA PHE A 383 -25.65 14.99 0.83
C PHE A 383 -26.15 16.39 1.20
N GLY A 384 -26.59 17.15 0.21
CA GLY A 384 -27.07 18.53 0.36
C GLY A 384 -28.51 18.67 0.87
N ALA A 385 -28.92 17.93 1.90
CA ALA A 385 -30.31 17.97 2.36
C ALA A 385 -30.47 18.44 3.82
N ILE A 386 -31.52 19.22 4.05
CA ILE A 386 -31.94 19.74 5.37
C ILE A 386 -32.55 18.56 6.15
N LEU A 387 -31.72 17.64 6.61
CA LEU A 387 -32.13 16.53 7.47
C LEU A 387 -31.81 16.85 8.94
N SER A 388 -32.47 16.14 9.85
CA SER A 388 -32.06 16.16 11.26
C SER A 388 -30.67 15.53 11.42
N ASP A 389 -29.91 15.96 12.43
CA ASP A 389 -28.55 15.45 12.71
C ASP A 389 -28.49 13.93 12.76
N ARG A 390 -29.53 13.30 13.32
CA ARG A 390 -29.61 11.85 13.43
C ARG A 390 -29.68 11.17 12.06
N VAL A 391 -30.48 11.70 11.13
CA VAL A 391 -30.62 11.07 9.82
C VAL A 391 -29.37 11.29 8.98
N ARG A 392 -28.69 12.45 9.12
CA ARG A 392 -27.37 12.69 8.53
C ARG A 392 -26.29 11.74 9.05
N ALA A 393 -26.27 11.51 10.37
CA ALA A 393 -25.38 10.52 10.97
C ALA A 393 -25.69 9.10 10.47
N THR A 394 -26.98 8.74 10.35
CA THR A 394 -27.37 7.44 9.78
C THR A 394 -26.90 7.28 8.34
N SER A 395 -27.12 8.27 7.46
CA SER A 395 -26.61 8.19 6.08
C SER A 395 -25.09 8.10 6.02
N SER A 396 -24.40 8.79 6.93
CA SER A 396 -22.94 8.72 7.06
C SER A 396 -22.47 7.33 7.48
N PHE A 397 -23.11 6.71 8.47
CA PHE A 397 -22.79 5.32 8.86
C PHE A 397 -23.12 4.31 7.77
N ILE A 398 -24.15 4.52 6.96
CA ILE A 398 -24.44 3.65 5.81
C ILE A 398 -23.30 3.74 4.78
N GLY A 399 -22.84 4.96 4.45
CA GLY A 399 -21.72 5.15 3.53
C GLY A 399 -20.41 4.56 4.05
N LEU A 400 -20.08 4.82 5.32
CA LEU A 400 -18.88 4.27 5.97
C LEU A 400 -18.96 2.74 6.11
N GLY A 401 -20.13 2.22 6.47
CA GLY A 401 -20.38 0.78 6.55
C GLY A 401 -20.23 0.11 5.18
N PHE A 402 -20.76 0.72 4.11
CA PHE A 402 -20.57 0.24 2.75
C PHE A 402 -19.08 0.13 2.39
N LEU A 403 -18.29 1.19 2.61
CA LEU A 403 -16.85 1.18 2.34
C LEU A 403 -16.14 0.08 3.15
N ALA A 404 -16.40 -0.01 4.45
CA ALA A 404 -15.78 -1.03 5.30
C ALA A 404 -16.14 -2.45 4.86
N ILE A 405 -17.39 -2.70 4.49
CA ILE A 405 -17.88 -4.01 4.03
C ILE A 405 -17.25 -4.39 2.70
N VAL A 406 -17.32 -3.49 1.71
CA VAL A 406 -16.82 -3.75 0.37
C VAL A 406 -15.29 -3.88 0.38
N GLY A 407 -14.58 -3.00 1.09
CA GLY A 407 -13.13 -3.12 1.25
C GLY A 407 -12.72 -4.42 1.93
N GLY A 408 -13.34 -4.76 3.06
CA GLY A 408 -13.05 -6.02 3.77
C GLY A 408 -13.40 -7.26 2.95
N ALA A 409 -14.56 -7.27 2.27
CA ALA A 409 -14.96 -8.39 1.42
C ALA A 409 -14.04 -8.55 0.21
N SER A 410 -13.63 -7.44 -0.42
CA SER A 410 -12.66 -7.48 -1.51
C SER A 410 -11.29 -7.96 -1.05
N TRP A 411 -10.85 -7.63 0.17
CA TRP A 411 -9.58 -8.10 0.70
C TRP A 411 -9.57 -9.60 0.98
N ILE A 412 -10.66 -10.10 1.56
CA ILE A 412 -10.85 -11.54 1.77
C ILE A 412 -10.92 -12.25 0.41
N GLY A 413 -11.65 -11.69 -0.55
CA GLY A 413 -11.74 -12.22 -1.91
C GLY A 413 -10.39 -12.24 -2.63
N TYR A 414 -9.60 -11.17 -2.51
CA TYR A 414 -8.24 -11.09 -3.01
C TYR A 414 -7.40 -12.21 -2.40
N SER A 415 -7.38 -12.32 -1.07
CA SER A 415 -6.54 -13.29 -0.34
C SER A 415 -6.88 -14.73 -0.71
N ALA A 416 -8.18 -15.06 -0.79
CA ALA A 416 -8.61 -16.40 -1.16
C ALA A 416 -8.29 -16.74 -2.62
N TRP A 417 -8.43 -15.77 -3.53
CA TRP A 417 -8.18 -15.99 -4.95
C TRP A 417 -6.67 -16.04 -5.25
N SER A 418 -5.88 -15.12 -4.72
CA SER A 418 -4.42 -15.13 -4.93
C SER A 418 -3.78 -16.38 -4.33
N SER A 419 -4.24 -16.86 -3.16
CA SER A 419 -3.72 -18.09 -2.55
C SER A 419 -4.07 -19.38 -3.32
N ALA A 420 -5.18 -19.37 -4.07
CA ALA A 420 -5.64 -20.52 -4.86
C ALA A 420 -5.24 -20.42 -6.34
N GLY A 421 -4.60 -19.30 -6.71
CA GLY A 421 -4.22 -18.98 -8.07
C GLY A 421 -3.10 -19.85 -8.63
N SER A 422 -2.87 -19.72 -9.92
CA SER A 422 -1.71 -20.34 -10.56
C SER A 422 -0.42 -19.60 -10.18
N ALA A 423 0.72 -20.32 -10.15
CA ALA A 423 2.03 -19.72 -9.90
C ALA A 423 2.47 -18.73 -11.00
N ALA A 424 1.89 -18.87 -12.20
CA ALA A 424 2.09 -17.98 -13.34
C ALA A 424 0.72 -17.43 -13.79
N PRO A 425 0.19 -16.42 -13.07
CA PRO A 425 -1.14 -15.90 -13.32
C PRO A 425 -1.23 -15.23 -14.69
N GLU A 426 -2.24 -15.62 -15.45
CA GLU A 426 -2.57 -15.02 -16.73
C GLU A 426 -3.11 -13.58 -16.53
N TRP A 427 -3.02 -12.75 -17.57
CA TRP A 427 -3.50 -11.36 -17.58
C TRP A 427 -4.85 -11.10 -16.90
N TYR A 428 -5.86 -11.98 -17.07
CA TYR A 428 -7.19 -11.80 -16.48
C TYR A 428 -7.26 -12.16 -15.00
N GLU A 429 -6.43 -13.10 -14.53
CA GLU A 429 -6.29 -13.43 -13.11
C GLU A 429 -5.66 -12.23 -12.39
N LEU A 430 -4.59 -11.67 -12.96
CA LEU A 430 -3.95 -10.46 -12.46
C LEU A 430 -4.93 -9.27 -12.42
N LEU A 431 -5.71 -9.05 -13.48
CA LEU A 431 -6.74 -7.99 -13.49
C LEU A 431 -7.73 -8.16 -12.33
N GLY A 432 -8.15 -9.39 -12.04
CA GLY A 432 -9.05 -9.71 -10.94
C GLY A 432 -8.42 -9.42 -9.57
N TRP A 433 -7.18 -9.84 -9.36
CA TRP A 433 -6.42 -9.59 -8.13
C TRP A 433 -6.22 -8.10 -7.90
N GLU A 434 -5.74 -7.39 -8.92
CA GLU A 434 -5.48 -5.96 -8.87
C GLU A 434 -6.76 -5.15 -8.65
N ALA A 435 -7.89 -5.56 -9.25
CA ALA A 435 -9.17 -4.90 -9.00
C ALA A 435 -9.62 -5.07 -7.55
N LEU A 436 -9.50 -6.27 -6.97
CA LEU A 436 -9.87 -6.54 -5.58
C LEU A 436 -8.94 -5.83 -4.59
N ALA A 437 -7.63 -5.86 -4.85
CA ALA A 437 -6.65 -5.10 -4.08
C ALA A 437 -6.90 -3.59 -4.19
N GLY A 438 -7.17 -3.10 -5.40
CA GLY A 438 -7.55 -1.72 -5.67
C GLY A 438 -8.80 -1.30 -4.88
N ILE A 439 -9.87 -2.11 -4.87
CA ILE A 439 -11.09 -1.86 -4.07
C ILE A 439 -10.77 -1.82 -2.56
N THR A 440 -9.90 -2.71 -2.10
CA THR A 440 -9.48 -2.79 -0.70
C THR A 440 -8.76 -1.52 -0.27
N ILE A 441 -7.71 -1.14 -1.01
CA ILE A 441 -6.89 0.05 -0.73
C ILE A 441 -7.75 1.32 -0.84
N ALA A 442 -8.57 1.42 -1.89
CA ALA A 442 -9.56 2.46 -2.12
C ALA A 442 -10.48 2.68 -0.91
N ALA A 443 -11.11 1.61 -0.43
CA ALA A 443 -12.05 1.68 0.67
C ALA A 443 -11.34 1.98 2.01
N ALA A 444 -10.22 1.31 2.29
CA ALA A 444 -9.46 1.48 3.52
C ALA A 444 -8.88 2.91 3.64
N SER A 445 -8.35 3.47 2.56
CA SER A 445 -7.86 4.86 2.48
C SER A 445 -8.96 5.90 2.61
N ALA A 446 -10.13 5.65 2.02
CA ALA A 446 -11.25 6.57 2.09
C ALA A 446 -11.85 6.69 3.50
N LEU A 447 -11.84 5.64 4.32
CA LEU A 447 -12.50 5.61 5.63
C LEU A 447 -12.00 6.70 6.61
N PRO A 448 -10.71 6.80 6.97
CA PRO A 448 -10.25 7.80 7.93
C PRO A 448 -10.44 9.23 7.40
N ILE A 449 -10.32 9.42 6.09
CA ILE A 449 -10.49 10.72 5.45
C ILE A 449 -11.96 11.12 5.45
N ALA A 450 -12.87 10.23 5.06
CA ALA A 450 -14.31 10.47 5.10
C ALA A 450 -14.82 10.71 6.52
N LEU A 451 -14.15 10.14 7.53
CA LEU A 451 -14.42 10.37 8.95
C LEU A 451 -13.77 11.63 9.50
N LEU A 452 -12.98 12.41 8.75
CA LEU A 452 -12.52 13.71 9.22
C LEU A 452 -13.73 14.61 9.53
N PRO A 453 -13.75 15.32 10.67
CA PRO A 453 -14.88 16.13 11.11
C PRO A 453 -14.88 17.51 10.44
N VAL A 454 -14.67 17.51 9.12
CA VAL A 454 -14.65 18.70 8.27
C VAL A 454 -15.98 18.81 7.53
N ARG A 455 -16.52 20.02 7.42
CA ARG A 455 -17.83 20.24 6.77
C ARG A 455 -17.84 19.70 5.34
N GLY A 456 -18.82 18.85 5.04
CA GLY A 456 -18.99 18.19 3.74
C GLY A 456 -18.45 16.77 3.67
N LEU A 457 -17.79 16.28 4.73
CA LEU A 457 -17.43 14.88 4.90
C LEU A 457 -18.38 14.17 5.86
N LEU A 458 -18.42 12.84 5.77
CA LEU A 458 -19.30 11.98 6.58
C LEU A 458 -19.00 12.12 8.09
N GLY A 459 -17.74 12.34 8.44
CA GLY A 459 -17.27 12.50 9.81
C GLY A 459 -17.87 13.69 10.54
N ALA A 460 -18.15 14.79 9.85
CA ALA A 460 -18.74 15.98 10.48
C ALA A 460 -20.16 15.70 11.00
N ASP A 461 -20.95 14.94 10.24
CA ASP A 461 -22.30 14.56 10.63
C ASP A 461 -22.30 13.59 11.83
N VAL A 462 -21.37 12.62 11.82
CA VAL A 462 -21.21 11.69 12.95
C VAL A 462 -20.71 12.42 14.20
N TRP A 463 -19.74 13.32 14.05
CA TRP A 463 -19.21 14.14 15.15
C TRP A 463 -20.27 15.04 15.78
N ALA A 464 -21.11 15.67 14.95
CA ALA A 464 -22.21 16.52 15.41
C ALA A 464 -23.26 15.71 16.19
N TRP A 465 -23.51 14.46 15.79
CA TRP A 465 -24.44 13.57 16.47
C TRP A 465 -23.88 12.98 17.77
N ASN A 466 -22.69 12.37 17.73
CA ASN A 466 -22.05 11.72 18.88
C ASN A 466 -20.52 11.62 18.72
N ARG A 467 -19.79 12.40 19.50
CA ARG A 467 -18.31 12.47 19.47
C ARG A 467 -17.62 11.16 19.84
N ILE A 468 -18.22 10.35 20.72
CA ILE A 468 -17.64 9.06 21.12
C ILE A 468 -17.82 8.06 19.98
N ALA A 469 -19.01 8.02 19.36
CA ALA A 469 -19.25 7.16 18.20
C ALA A 469 -18.31 7.53 17.05
N TRP A 470 -18.11 8.83 16.80
CA TRP A 470 -17.12 9.33 15.86
C TRP A 470 -15.71 8.82 16.20
N LEU A 471 -15.23 9.04 17.42
CA LEU A 471 -13.87 8.67 17.82
C LEU A 471 -13.64 7.17 17.67
N ALA A 472 -14.61 6.35 18.09
CA ALA A 472 -14.55 4.90 17.94
C ALA A 472 -14.49 4.48 16.46
N SER A 473 -15.33 5.07 15.60
CA SER A 473 -15.28 4.80 14.15
C SER A 473 -13.98 5.27 13.50
N TYR A 474 -13.43 6.42 13.93
CA TYR A 474 -12.19 6.97 13.38
C TYR A 474 -10.98 6.10 13.75
N LEU A 475 -10.90 5.65 15.01
CA LEU A 475 -9.85 4.73 15.46
C LEU A 475 -9.94 3.40 14.70
N LEU A 476 -11.13 2.84 14.55
CA LEU A 476 -11.33 1.60 13.81
C LEU A 476 -10.95 1.75 12.32
N ALA A 477 -11.39 2.84 11.68
CA ALA A 477 -11.05 3.16 10.30
C ALA A 477 -9.54 3.36 10.11
N SER A 478 -8.88 4.06 11.02
CA SER A 478 -7.43 4.31 10.97
C SER A 478 -6.63 3.03 11.23
N ALA A 479 -7.11 2.15 12.12
CA ALA A 479 -6.49 0.85 12.34
C ALA A 479 -6.60 -0.03 11.10
N ALA A 480 -7.79 -0.11 10.48
CA ALA A 480 -7.99 -0.84 9.23
C ALA A 480 -7.12 -0.27 8.09
N PHE A 481 -7.05 1.06 7.97
CA PHE A 481 -6.17 1.76 7.04
C PHE A 481 -4.71 1.35 7.21
N LEU A 482 -4.17 1.42 8.42
CA LEU A 482 -2.78 1.08 8.71
C LEU A 482 -2.52 -0.41 8.57
N LEU A 483 -3.47 -1.27 8.95
CA LEU A 483 -3.35 -2.71 8.80
C LEU A 483 -3.21 -3.12 7.33
N VAL A 484 -3.92 -2.43 6.43
CA VAL A 484 -3.86 -2.68 4.98
C VAL A 484 -2.62 -2.03 4.35
N LEU A 485 -2.21 -0.83 4.78
CA LEU A 485 -1.18 -0.03 4.09
C LEU A 485 0.23 -0.11 4.65
N ILE A 486 0.41 -0.39 5.95
CA ILE A 486 1.76 -0.58 6.51
C ILE A 486 2.51 -1.73 5.81
N PRO A 487 1.87 -2.87 5.50
CA PRO A 487 2.57 -3.99 4.88
C PRO A 487 3.02 -3.79 3.44
N LEU A 488 2.76 -2.66 2.78
CA LEU A 488 3.31 -2.38 1.45
C LEU A 488 4.78 -1.93 1.61
N PRO A 489 5.76 -2.84 1.53
CA PRO A 489 7.13 -2.58 1.99
C PRO A 489 7.83 -1.55 1.09
N ASP A 490 7.65 -1.69 -0.23
CA ASP A 490 8.25 -0.82 -1.25
C ASP A 490 7.85 0.66 -1.07
N SER A 491 6.66 0.91 -0.52
CA SER A 491 6.14 2.27 -0.36
C SER A 491 6.79 3.05 0.78
N TRP A 492 7.34 2.37 1.78
CA TRP A 492 7.88 3.01 2.99
C TRP A 492 9.40 3.05 3.01
N ASP A 493 10.07 2.02 2.51
CA ASP A 493 11.53 1.94 2.47
C ASP A 493 12.14 2.86 1.41
N ALA A 494 11.38 3.17 0.35
CA ALA A 494 11.80 4.09 -0.71
C ALA A 494 11.77 5.58 -0.28
N LEU A 495 11.26 5.92 0.91
CA LEU A 495 11.23 7.30 1.36
C LEU A 495 12.62 7.74 1.83
N PRO A 496 13.33 8.64 1.12
CA PRO A 496 14.65 9.12 1.52
C PRO A 496 14.61 10.03 2.76
N VAL A 497 13.44 10.18 3.37
CA VAL A 497 13.15 11.13 4.43
C VAL A 497 13.06 10.36 5.74
N ASP A 498 14.01 10.61 6.63
CA ASP A 498 14.04 10.06 7.98
C ASP A 498 12.67 10.22 8.68
N THR A 499 12.25 9.18 9.41
CA THR A 499 10.99 9.14 10.16
C THR A 499 10.85 10.35 11.09
N GLY A 500 11.97 10.83 11.64
CA GLY A 500 12.01 12.04 12.46
C GLY A 500 11.51 13.30 11.73
N THR A 501 11.81 13.43 10.44
CA THR A 501 11.38 14.58 9.64
C THR A 501 9.86 14.60 9.45
N TRP A 502 9.25 13.44 9.18
CA TRP A 502 7.79 13.33 9.11
C TRP A 502 7.13 13.65 10.45
N ALA A 503 7.67 13.12 11.56
CA ALA A 503 7.18 13.42 12.89
C ALA A 503 7.23 14.93 13.19
N ILE A 504 8.32 15.61 12.81
CA ILE A 504 8.44 17.07 12.93
C ILE A 504 7.40 17.79 12.07
N GLY A 505 7.19 17.35 10.83
CA GLY A 505 6.17 17.93 9.94
C GLY A 505 4.76 17.86 10.53
N TYR A 506 4.36 16.69 11.04
CA TYR A 506 3.07 16.52 11.71
C TYR A 506 2.97 17.30 13.02
N ALA A 507 4.04 17.35 13.82
CA ALA A 507 4.08 18.16 15.04
C ALA A 507 3.95 19.66 14.74
N ALA A 508 4.61 20.15 13.68
CA ALA A 508 4.50 21.53 13.22
C ALA A 508 3.08 21.85 12.73
N PHE A 509 2.46 20.94 11.97
CA PHE A 509 1.07 21.06 11.54
C PHE A 509 0.11 21.12 12.73
N LEU A 510 0.30 20.27 13.73
CA LEU A 510 -0.46 20.28 14.97
C LEU A 510 -0.31 21.63 15.72
N ALA A 511 0.93 22.10 15.89
CA ALA A 511 1.21 23.37 16.54
C ALA A 511 0.56 24.55 15.80
N ALA A 512 0.67 24.60 14.47
CA ALA A 512 0.05 25.64 13.64
C ALA A 512 -1.49 25.65 13.79
N SER A 513 -2.10 24.46 13.83
CA SER A 513 -3.54 24.29 14.02
C SER A 513 -4.02 24.79 15.39
N ILE A 514 -3.25 24.51 16.45
CA ILE A 514 -3.51 25.03 17.81
C ILE A 514 -3.41 26.55 17.84
N VAL A 515 -2.37 27.13 17.24
CA VAL A 515 -2.17 28.59 17.17
C VAL A 515 -3.33 29.26 16.43
N ALA A 516 -3.72 28.76 15.25
CA ALA A 516 -4.85 29.28 14.49
C ALA A 516 -6.16 29.24 15.30
N TRP A 517 -6.40 28.16 16.03
CA TRP A 517 -7.55 28.04 16.90
C TRP A 517 -7.53 29.02 18.09
N LEU A 518 -6.38 29.20 18.75
CA LEU A 518 -6.22 30.14 19.87
C LEU A 518 -6.43 31.58 19.41
N VAL A 519 -5.83 31.99 18.28
CA VAL A 519 -5.97 33.33 17.70
C VAL A 519 -7.44 33.63 17.38
N THR A 520 -8.13 32.71 16.69
CA THR A 520 -9.54 32.92 16.34
C THR A 520 -10.44 32.99 17.56
N ARG A 521 -10.13 32.24 18.63
CA ARG A 521 -10.85 32.24 19.91
C ARG A 521 -10.63 33.53 20.71
N GLY A 522 -9.40 34.04 20.75
CA GLY A 522 -9.04 35.28 21.46
C GLY A 522 -9.81 36.49 20.93
N VAL A 523 -9.92 36.62 19.62
CA VAL A 523 -10.64 37.74 18.97
C VAL A 523 -12.13 37.82 19.37
N VAL A 524 -12.78 36.68 19.67
CA VAL A 524 -14.21 36.68 20.08
C VAL A 524 -14.41 37.32 21.46
N ARG A 525 -13.48 37.08 22.39
CA ARG A 525 -13.58 37.62 23.75
C ARG A 525 -13.52 39.14 23.76
N SER A 526 -12.66 39.74 22.93
CA SER A 526 -12.50 41.19 22.83
C SER A 526 -13.75 41.92 22.33
N THR A 527 -14.46 41.35 21.35
CA THR A 527 -15.67 41.98 20.79
C THR A 527 -16.83 41.97 21.79
N ALA A 528 -17.01 40.87 22.53
CA ALA A 528 -18.05 40.77 23.56
C ALA A 528 -17.87 41.80 24.69
N GLN A 529 -16.62 42.10 25.04
CA GLN A 529 -16.31 43.05 26.10
C GLN A 529 -16.51 44.52 25.68
N THR A 530 -16.37 44.81 24.38
CA THR A 530 -16.55 46.17 23.84
C THR A 530 -18.04 46.54 23.72
N GLY A 531 -18.89 45.58 23.36
CA GLY A 531 -20.34 45.82 23.20
C GLY A 531 -21.11 46.07 24.50
N ASN A 532 -20.63 45.55 25.64
CA ASN A 532 -21.31 45.73 26.93
C ASN A 532 -21.04 47.11 27.57
N ARG A 533 -20.08 47.87 27.04
CA ARG A 533 -19.67 49.18 27.58
C ARG A 533 -20.49 50.35 27.02
N THR A 534 -21.20 50.14 25.91
CA THR A 534 -21.97 51.18 25.21
C THR A 534 -23.46 51.21 25.54
N THR A 535 -23.96 50.34 26.44
CA THR A 535 -25.39 50.27 26.83
C THR A 535 -25.65 50.75 28.26
N THR A 536 -24.69 51.41 28.91
CA THR A 536 -24.84 51.95 30.28
C THR A 536 -24.76 53.48 30.37
N GLU A 537 -24.79 54.16 29.23
CA GLU A 537 -25.09 55.59 29.08
C GLU A 537 -26.37 55.73 28.27
#